data_AF-A8IDH3-F1
#
_entry.id   AF-A8IDH3-F1
#
_cell.length_a   1.000
_cell.length_b   1.000
_cell.length_c   1.000
_cell.angle_alpha   90.00
_cell.angle_beta   90.00
_cell.angle_gamma   90.00
#
_symmetry.space_group_name_H-M   'P 1'
#
loop_
_entity.id
_entity.type
_entity.pdbx_description
1 polymer ?
#
loop_
_entity_poly.entity_id
_entity_poly.type
_entity_poly.pdbx_seq_one_letter_code
_entity_poly.pdbx_strand_id
1 'polypeptide(L)'
;SHKGHEFILTLYHFPSSCEVCTRPLWNVFKPPPALECRRCHTKFHKDHLDKKEDMIVPCKVNYDMSTAKELLLLTGSQTEQKRMGQS
;
A
#
# COMPACT_ATOMS: atom_id res chain seq x y z
N SER A 1 -1.38 -15.25 3.74
CA SER A 1 -1.18 -14.00 4.49
C SER A 1 0.24 -13.94 4.99
N HIS A 2 0.96 -12.83 4.81
CA HIS A 2 2.34 -12.65 5.28
C HIS A 2 2.54 -11.23 5.80
N LYS A 3 2.97 -11.06 7.06
CA LYS A 3 3.13 -9.75 7.73
C LYS A 3 1.93 -8.79 7.53
N GLY A 4 0.70 -9.33 7.59
CA GLY A 4 -0.54 -8.57 7.40
C GLY A 4 -0.93 -8.31 5.94
N HIS A 5 -0.11 -8.72 4.97
CA HIS A 5 -0.44 -8.59 3.54
C HIS A 5 -1.28 -9.76 3.03
N GLU A 6 -2.13 -9.43 2.07
CA GLU A 6 -2.91 -10.38 1.29
C GLU A 6 -2.49 -10.28 -0.18
N PHE A 7 -1.50 -11.07 -0.56
CA PHE A 7 -0.89 -11.02 -1.88
C PHE A 7 -1.70 -11.76 -2.94
N ILE A 8 -1.78 -11.15 -4.13
CA ILE A 8 -2.22 -11.76 -5.37
C ILE A 8 -1.07 -11.76 -6.37
N LEU A 9 -0.93 -12.84 -7.14
CA LEU A 9 0.03 -12.90 -8.24
C LEU A 9 -0.44 -12.01 -9.38
N THR A 10 0.45 -11.20 -9.92
CA THR A 10 0.17 -10.27 -11.02
C THR A 10 1.40 -10.11 -11.93
N LEU A 11 1.16 -9.58 -13.12
CA LEU A 11 2.17 -9.29 -14.13
C LEU A 11 1.99 -7.84 -14.60
N TYR A 12 3.07 -7.05 -14.57
CA TYR A 12 3.01 -5.65 -14.98
C TYR A 12 3.64 -5.45 -16.35
N HIS A 13 2.82 -5.09 -17.34
CA HIS A 13 3.30 -4.66 -18.66
C HIS A 13 3.55 -3.14 -18.73
N PHE A 14 3.21 -2.41 -17.68
CA PHE A 14 3.38 -0.95 -17.54
C PHE A 14 4.31 -0.60 -16.37
N PRO A 15 4.92 0.60 -16.35
CA PRO A 15 5.88 1.00 -15.33
C PRO A 15 5.42 0.72 -13.90
N SER A 16 6.23 -0.05 -13.18
CA SER A 16 5.98 -0.43 -11.79
C SER A 16 7.29 -0.81 -11.10
N SER A 17 7.41 -0.62 -9.79
CA SER A 17 8.64 -0.86 -9.02
C SER A 17 8.38 -1.71 -7.80
N CYS A 18 9.35 -2.55 -7.43
CA CYS A 18 9.29 -3.34 -6.21
C CYS A 18 9.60 -2.49 -4.99
N GLU A 19 8.85 -2.68 -3.92
CA GLU A 19 9.01 -1.92 -2.68
C GLU A 19 10.16 -2.43 -1.79
N VAL A 20 10.69 -3.63 -2.03
CA VAL A 20 11.85 -4.18 -1.32
C VAL A 20 13.15 -3.72 -1.97
N CYS A 21 13.32 -3.99 -3.26
CA CYS A 21 14.60 -3.72 -3.94
C CYS A 21 14.58 -2.48 -4.84
N THR A 22 13.46 -1.77 -4.97
CA THR A 22 13.25 -0.60 -5.85
C THR A 22 13.44 -0.86 -7.36
N ARG A 23 13.76 -2.11 -7.75
CA ARG A 23 13.93 -2.49 -9.15
C ARG A 23 12.59 -2.54 -9.90
N PRO A 24 12.60 -2.34 -11.23
CA PRO A 24 11.42 -2.50 -12.06
C PRO A 24 10.74 -3.87 -11.88
N LEU A 25 9.41 -3.85 -11.74
CA LEU A 25 8.53 -5.02 -11.71
C LEU A 25 7.88 -5.32 -13.06
N TRP A 26 8.30 -4.63 -14.11
CA TRP A 26 7.60 -4.64 -15.39
C TRP A 26 8.51 -4.98 -16.55
N ASN A 27 7.91 -5.56 -17.58
CA ASN A 27 8.48 -5.74 -18.90
C ASN A 27 7.32 -5.91 -19.89
N VAL A 28 7.42 -5.31 -21.07
CA VAL A 28 6.35 -5.35 -22.08
C VAL A 28 6.12 -6.76 -22.65
N PHE A 29 7.17 -7.57 -22.80
CA PHE A 29 7.09 -8.90 -23.42
C PHE A 29 6.99 -10.02 -22.38
N LYS A 30 7.86 -9.98 -21.36
CA LYS A 30 7.97 -11.04 -20.34
C LYS A 30 8.17 -10.42 -18.96
N PRO A 31 7.10 -9.89 -18.35
CA PRO A 31 7.20 -9.29 -17.03
C PRO A 31 7.62 -10.32 -15.99
N PRO A 32 8.43 -9.91 -14.99
CA PRO A 32 8.77 -10.79 -13.89
C PRO A 32 7.51 -11.12 -13.05
N PRO A 33 7.43 -12.32 -12.44
CA PRO A 33 6.36 -12.63 -11.51
C PRO A 33 6.33 -11.65 -10.33
N ALA A 34 5.20 -10.98 -10.16
CA ALA A 34 5.00 -9.97 -9.13
C ALA A 34 3.84 -10.34 -8.20
N LEU A 35 3.87 -9.81 -6.98
CA LEU A 35 2.82 -9.90 -6.00
C LEU A 35 2.31 -8.48 -5.73
N GLU A 36 0.99 -8.29 -5.78
CA GLU A 36 0.33 -7.08 -5.31
C GLU A 36 -0.47 -7.41 -4.05
N CYS A 37 -0.36 -6.57 -3.01
CA CYS A 37 -1.24 -6.70 -1.86
C CYS A 37 -2.63 -6.15 -2.19
N ARG A 38 -3.70 -6.94 -2.04
CA ARG A 38 -5.08 -6.48 -2.25
C ARG A 38 -5.50 -5.34 -1.32
N ARG A 39 -4.81 -5.19 -0.19
CA ARG A 39 -5.19 -4.21 0.84
C ARG A 39 -4.46 -2.88 0.66
N CYS A 40 -3.13 -2.90 0.57
CA CYS A 40 -2.31 -1.68 0.47
C CYS A 40 -1.79 -1.41 -0.95
N HIS A 41 -2.09 -2.26 -1.93
CA HIS A 41 -1.63 -2.16 -3.34
C HIS A 41 -0.10 -2.10 -3.54
N THR A 42 0.67 -2.35 -2.47
CA THR A 42 2.13 -2.40 -2.48
C THR A 42 2.60 -3.64 -3.26
N LYS A 43 3.71 -3.49 -3.99
CA LYS A 43 4.12 -4.43 -5.05
C LYS A 43 5.50 -5.02 -4.77
N PHE A 44 5.62 -6.32 -4.99
CA PHE A 44 6.82 -7.09 -4.65
C PHE A 44 7.15 -8.08 -5.76
N HIS A 45 8.42 -8.42 -5.97
CA HIS A 45 8.74 -9.63 -6.75
C HIS A 45 8.30 -10.87 -5.97
N LYS A 46 7.81 -11.90 -6.66
CA LYS A 46 7.46 -13.19 -6.03
C LYS A 46 8.66 -13.82 -5.32
N ASP A 47 9.85 -13.65 -5.89
CA ASP A 47 11.13 -14.16 -5.38
C ASP A 47 11.44 -13.69 -3.95
N HIS A 48 11.09 -12.45 -3.58
CA HIS A 48 11.29 -11.93 -2.23
C HIS A 48 10.47 -12.70 -1.19
N LEU A 49 9.28 -13.17 -1.55
CA LEU A 49 8.46 -14.00 -0.67
C LEU A 49 8.96 -15.45 -0.63
N ASP A 50 9.29 -16.02 -1.79
CA ASP A 50 9.76 -17.42 -1.91
C ASP A 50 11.07 -17.64 -1.15
N LYS A 51 12.00 -16.67 -1.23
CA LYS A 51 13.28 -16.68 -0.50
C LYS A 51 13.14 -16.31 0.97
N LYS A 52 11.94 -15.97 1.43
CA LYS A 52 11.66 -15.47 2.78
C LYS A 52 12.60 -14.32 3.15
N GLU A 53 12.82 -13.38 2.23
CA GLU A 53 13.63 -12.22 2.55
C GLU A 53 12.94 -11.42 3.67
N ASP A 54 13.66 -11.20 4.78
CA ASP A 54 13.13 -10.50 5.94
C ASP A 54 12.79 -9.02 5.69
N MET A 55 13.15 -8.50 4.51
CA MET A 55 12.99 -7.11 4.11
C MET A 55 11.55 -6.73 3.71
N ILE A 56 10.63 -7.69 3.55
CA ILE A 56 9.21 -7.35 3.31
C ILE A 56 8.67 -6.65 4.57
N VAL A 57 8.35 -5.37 4.44
CA VAL A 57 7.75 -4.58 5.54
C VAL A 57 6.30 -5.00 5.79
N PRO A 58 5.79 -4.88 7.04
CA PRO A 58 4.39 -5.15 7.34
C PRO A 58 3.41 -4.33 6.51
N CYS A 59 2.19 -4.86 6.33
CA CYS A 59 1.18 -4.18 5.54
C CYS A 59 0.77 -2.86 6.21
N LYS A 60 0.85 -1.76 5.45
CA LYS A 60 0.48 -0.40 5.91
C LYS A 60 -0.98 -0.28 6.35
N VAL A 61 -1.83 -1.19 5.86
CA VAL A 61 -3.26 -1.26 6.20
C VAL A 61 -3.59 -2.52 6.98
N ASN A 62 -2.61 -3.16 7.60
CA ASN A 62 -2.88 -4.15 8.64
C ASN A 62 -3.48 -3.40 9.84
N TYR A 63 -4.75 -3.05 9.68
CA TYR A 63 -5.58 -2.53 10.74
C TYR A 63 -5.65 -3.64 11.76
N ASP A 64 -4.85 -3.49 12.80
CA ASP A 64 -4.96 -4.31 13.98
C ASP A 64 -6.42 -4.17 14.43
N MET A 65 -7.18 -5.27 14.38
CA MET A 65 -8.58 -5.27 14.80
C MET A 65 -8.73 -4.84 16.28
N SER A 66 -7.61 -4.65 17.00
CA SER A 66 -7.54 -4.08 18.35
C SER A 66 -7.34 -2.55 18.40
N THR A 67 -6.77 -1.90 17.39
CA THR A 67 -6.47 -0.44 17.40
C THR A 67 -7.52 0.40 16.65
N ALA A 68 -8.60 -0.27 16.23
CA ALA A 68 -9.66 0.28 15.41
C ALA A 68 -10.56 1.37 16.03
N LYS A 69 -10.20 1.85 17.21
CA LYS A 69 -10.98 2.85 17.96
C LYS A 69 -10.40 4.27 17.86
N GLU A 70 -9.27 4.49 17.16
CA GLU A 70 -8.59 5.79 17.14
C GLU A 70 -8.51 6.49 15.77
N LEU A 71 -9.28 6.06 14.77
CA LEU A 71 -9.62 6.95 13.65
C LEU A 71 -10.91 7.70 13.99
N LEU A 72 -10.78 8.53 15.03
CA LEU A 72 -11.76 9.52 15.45
C LEU A 72 -11.89 10.62 14.40
N LEU A 73 -13.15 10.97 14.15
CA LEU A 73 -13.69 12.16 13.47
C LEU A 73 -12.70 13.30 13.22
N LEU A 74 -12.39 13.54 11.95
CA LEU A 74 -12.15 14.89 11.44
C LEU A 74 -12.99 15.10 10.18
N THR A 75 -14.28 15.33 10.40
CA THR A 75 -15.11 16.11 9.47
C THR A 75 -15.71 17.25 10.28
N GLY A 76 -15.35 18.46 9.87
CA GLY A 76 -15.38 19.67 10.69
C GLY A 76 -16.77 20.12 11.08
N SER A 77 -16.85 20.80 12.22
CA SER A 77 -18.02 21.58 12.61
C SER A 77 -18.40 22.55 11.48
N GLN A 78 -19.62 22.39 10.95
CA GLN A 78 -20.30 23.44 10.20
C GLN A 78 -20.52 24.62 11.13
N THR A 79 -19.60 25.61 11.16
CA THR A 79 -19.87 26.99 11.57
C THR A 79 -18.57 27.80 11.51
N GLU A 80 -18.65 29.02 10.96
CA GLU A 80 -17.67 30.12 11.08
C GLU A 80 -16.57 30.28 10.01
N GLN A 81 -16.99 30.56 8.76
CA GLN A 81 -16.29 31.55 7.91
C GLN A 81 -17.27 32.57 7.34
N LYS A 82 -18.02 33.24 8.25
CA LYS A 82 -18.56 34.57 7.99
C LYS A 82 -17.86 35.52 8.95
N ARG A 83 -16.81 36.20 8.48
CA ARG A 83 -16.26 37.45 9.03
C ARG A 83 -15.06 37.88 8.18
N MET A 84 -15.36 38.43 7.01
CA MET A 84 -14.49 39.42 6.36
C MET A 84 -15.14 40.77 6.65
N GLY A 85 -14.54 41.55 7.57
CA GLY A 85 -14.93 42.91 7.93
C GLY A 85 -14.91 43.82 6.70
N GLN A 86 -15.83 44.76 6.53
CA GLN A 86 -15.81 46.05 7.24
C GLN A 86 -14.41 46.67 7.29
N SER A 87 -14.04 47.33 6.21
CA SER A 87 -13.47 48.69 6.18
C SER A 87 -13.73 49.28 4.81
#